data_AF-A0A1H4Y1Q2-F1
#
_entry.id   AF-A0A1H4Y1Q2-F1
#
_cell.length_a   1.000
_cell.length_b   1.000
_cell.length_c   1.000
_cell.angle_alpha   90.00
_cell.angle_beta   90.00
_cell.angle_gamma   90.00
#
_symmetry.space_group_name_H-M   'P 1'
#
loop_
_entity.id
_entity.type
_entity.pdbx_description
1 polymer ?
#
loop_
_entity_poly.entity_id
_entity_poly.type
_entity_poly.pdbx_seq_one_letter_code
_entity_poly.pdbx_strand_id
1 'polypeptide(L)'
;MSVRKELDKEAQKLLKGTHINPVYANDNDHYSKKRFAYIYQGFDFLENLYVIRTYIQKRYSLDRHILEILLKLMGMKIFTRAQYSEISKSFTYSRWDSILNSGYLNILMDHYNVEERIYTLNPKGRNIVIKFYKYLSGEEKIPEDSVHNPMANKKTQKPFDKKKMDAIKKLNQLDVSEHKKSLFT
;
A
#
# COMPACT_ATOMS: atom_id res chain seq x y z
N MET A 1 -13.22 -17.71 18.20
CA MET A 1 -11.80 -18.07 18.43
C MET A 1 -11.27 -17.29 19.62
N SER A 2 -10.31 -17.83 20.38
CA SER A 2 -9.72 -17.12 21.52
C SER A 2 -8.67 -16.15 21.02
N VAL A 3 -8.85 -14.85 21.29
CA VAL A 3 -7.95 -13.75 20.90
C VAL A 3 -6.50 -14.07 21.24
N ARG A 4 -6.26 -14.68 22.40
CA ARG A 4 -4.92 -15.10 22.84
C ARG A 4 -4.21 -16.02 21.85
N LYS A 5 -4.93 -16.87 21.11
CA LYS A 5 -4.32 -17.80 20.14
C LYS A 5 -3.91 -17.11 18.83
N GLU A 6 -4.48 -15.95 18.55
CA GLU A 6 -4.22 -15.16 17.33
C GLU A 6 -3.09 -14.14 17.52
N LEU A 7 -2.70 -13.86 18.78
CA LEU A 7 -1.59 -12.97 19.10
C LEU A 7 -0.24 -13.57 18.71
N ASP A 8 0.76 -12.70 18.55
CA ASP A 8 2.14 -13.12 18.33
C ASP A 8 2.67 -13.94 19.54
N LYS A 9 3.66 -14.82 19.29
CA LYS A 9 4.20 -15.73 20.32
C LYS A 9 4.79 -15.00 21.53
N GLU A 10 5.34 -13.81 21.32
CA GLU A 10 5.92 -12.98 22.38
C GLU A 10 4.81 -12.37 23.25
N ALA A 11 3.77 -11.80 22.65
CA ALA A 11 2.57 -11.35 23.37
C ALA A 11 1.88 -12.51 24.11
N GLN A 12 1.77 -13.69 23.49
CA GLN A 12 1.26 -14.89 24.16
C GLN A 12 2.08 -15.24 25.41
N LYS A 13 3.41 -15.14 25.34
CA LYS A 13 4.32 -15.40 26.47
C LYS A 13 4.12 -14.38 27.58
N LEU A 14 4.00 -13.10 27.24
CA LEU A 14 3.79 -12.01 28.22
C LEU A 14 2.42 -12.11 28.91
N LEU A 15 1.40 -12.58 28.20
CA LEU A 15 0.05 -12.76 28.74
C LEU A 15 -0.10 -14.06 29.54
N LYS A 16 0.85 -14.98 29.45
CA LYS A 16 0.81 -16.26 30.17
C LYS A 16 0.90 -16.02 31.68
N GLY A 17 -0.10 -16.50 32.42
CA GLY A 17 -0.19 -16.29 33.88
C GLY A 17 -0.80 -14.96 34.31
N THR A 18 -1.13 -14.07 33.37
CA THR A 18 -1.87 -12.84 33.67
C THR A 18 -3.38 -13.06 33.59
N HIS A 19 -4.14 -12.37 34.44
CA HIS A 19 -5.61 -12.31 34.38
C HIS A 19 -6.13 -11.36 33.28
N ILE A 20 -5.24 -10.80 32.45
CA ILE A 20 -5.59 -9.86 31.39
C ILE A 20 -6.22 -10.63 30.23
N ASN A 21 -7.51 -10.40 29.98
CA ASN A 21 -8.17 -10.96 28.81
C ASN A 21 -8.05 -9.97 27.63
N PRO A 22 -7.19 -10.23 26.63
CA PRO A 22 -7.13 -9.35 25.46
C PRO A 22 -8.47 -9.44 24.72
N VAL A 23 -9.14 -8.30 24.59
CA VAL A 23 -10.41 -8.18 23.86
C VAL A 23 -10.12 -7.32 22.63
N TYR A 24 -10.57 -7.77 21.46
CA TYR A 24 -10.47 -6.95 20.24
C TYR A 24 -11.43 -5.76 20.28
N ALA A 25 -12.60 -5.94 20.90
CA ALA A 25 -13.60 -4.89 21.08
C ALA A 25 -13.43 -4.24 22.45
N ASN A 26 -13.32 -2.92 22.49
CA ASN A 26 -13.45 -2.12 23.70
C ASN A 26 -14.92 -2.15 24.16
N ASP A 27 -15.17 -2.10 25.48
CA ASP A 27 -16.55 -2.12 26.00
C ASP A 27 -17.37 -0.90 25.55
N ASN A 28 -16.70 0.15 25.08
CA ASN A 28 -17.27 1.36 24.49
C ASN A 28 -17.44 1.30 22.96
N ASP A 29 -17.10 0.19 22.29
CA ASP A 29 -17.21 0.08 20.84
C ASP A 29 -18.68 -0.06 20.40
N HIS A 30 -19.11 0.81 19.49
CA HIS A 30 -20.44 0.74 18.86
C HIS A 30 -20.65 -0.51 17.98
N TYR A 31 -19.59 -1.26 17.70
CA TYR A 31 -19.61 -2.41 16.80
C TYR A 31 -19.73 -3.70 17.60
N SER A 32 -20.68 -4.55 17.21
CA SER A 32 -20.80 -5.89 17.81
C SER A 32 -19.52 -6.71 17.59
N LYS A 33 -19.19 -7.60 18.54
CA LYS A 33 -18.01 -8.50 18.45
C LYS A 33 -17.91 -9.25 17.11
N LYS A 34 -19.06 -9.61 16.50
CA LYS A 34 -19.13 -10.19 15.14
C LYS A 34 -18.64 -9.23 14.06
N ARG A 35 -19.07 -7.96 14.11
CA ARG A 35 -18.70 -6.93 13.13
C ARG A 35 -17.23 -6.54 13.24
N PHE A 36 -16.69 -6.54 14.46
CA PHE A 36 -15.26 -6.34 14.71
C PHE A 36 -14.40 -7.48 14.14
N ALA A 37 -14.84 -8.74 14.31
CA ALA A 37 -14.16 -9.89 13.70
C ALA A 37 -14.12 -9.81 12.17
N TYR A 38 -15.18 -9.32 11.52
CA TYR A 38 -15.15 -9.07 10.07
C TYR A 38 -14.10 -8.03 9.68
N ILE A 39 -14.03 -6.90 10.39
CA ILE A 39 -13.04 -5.84 10.15
C ILE A 39 -11.62 -6.40 10.27
N TYR A 40 -11.35 -7.17 11.33
CA TYR A 40 -10.03 -7.76 11.58
C TYR A 40 -9.66 -8.93 10.65
N GLN A 41 -10.63 -9.74 10.24
CA GLN A 41 -10.37 -10.90 9.38
C GLN A 41 -10.34 -10.56 7.89
N GLY A 42 -10.89 -9.43 7.47
CA GLY A 42 -11.03 -9.11 6.04
C GLY A 42 -10.68 -7.69 5.60
N PHE A 43 -10.67 -6.70 6.49
CA PHE A 43 -10.56 -5.30 6.09
C PHE A 43 -9.22 -4.64 6.44
N ASP A 44 -8.33 -5.27 7.20
CA ASP A 44 -6.99 -4.71 7.40
C ASP A 44 -6.07 -4.97 6.19
N PHE A 45 -6.38 -4.28 5.10
CA PHE A 45 -5.64 -4.30 3.85
C PHE A 45 -4.39 -3.39 3.89
N LEU A 46 -4.34 -2.47 4.85
CA LEU A 46 -3.31 -1.44 4.93
C LEU A 46 -2.25 -1.72 6.00
N GLU A 47 -2.36 -2.81 6.76
CA GLU A 47 -1.34 -3.30 7.71
C GLU A 47 0.09 -3.16 7.16
N ASN A 48 0.30 -3.65 5.92
CA ASN A 48 1.62 -3.71 5.29
C ASN A 48 2.01 -2.43 4.52
N LEU A 49 1.15 -1.41 4.56
CA LEU A 49 1.33 -0.16 3.82
C LEU A 49 2.67 0.48 4.11
N TYR A 50 3.10 0.52 5.38
CA TYR A 50 4.32 1.22 5.75
C TYR A 50 5.58 0.59 5.13
N VAL A 51 5.62 -0.74 4.94
CA VAL A 51 6.75 -1.46 4.32
C VAL A 51 6.69 -1.33 2.80
N ILE A 52 5.55 -1.69 2.23
CA ILE A 52 5.36 -1.82 0.79
C ILE A 52 5.44 -0.47 0.09
N ARG A 53 4.87 0.56 0.72
CA ARG A 53 5.00 1.93 0.23
C ARG A 53 6.46 2.33 0.07
N THR A 54 7.27 2.10 1.11
CA THR A 54 8.71 2.45 1.07
C THR A 54 9.45 1.64 0.01
N TYR A 55 9.14 0.35 -0.10
CA TYR A 55 9.71 -0.51 -1.14
C TYR A 55 9.41 0.01 -2.55
N ILE A 56 8.13 0.24 -2.88
CA ILE A 56 7.70 0.72 -4.19
C ILE A 56 8.30 2.10 -4.50
N GLN A 57 8.29 3.01 -3.52
CA GLN A 57 8.90 4.34 -3.69
C GLN A 57 10.39 4.24 -4.02
N LYS A 58 11.15 3.40 -3.32
CA LYS A 58 12.59 3.22 -3.61
C LYS A 58 12.85 2.49 -4.91
N ARG A 59 12.08 1.45 -5.24
CA ARG A 59 12.26 0.66 -6.46
C ARG A 59 12.05 1.48 -7.72
N TYR A 60 11.06 2.37 -7.70
CA TYR A 60 10.68 3.19 -8.85
C TYR A 60 11.11 4.66 -8.72
N SER A 61 11.93 4.98 -7.71
CA SER A 61 12.37 6.36 -7.40
C SER A 61 11.22 7.36 -7.36
N LEU A 62 10.11 6.98 -6.72
CA LEU A 62 8.90 7.81 -6.62
C LEU A 62 8.94 8.67 -5.37
N ASP A 63 8.61 9.94 -5.56
CA ASP A 63 8.28 10.82 -4.44
C ASP A 63 7.01 10.38 -3.71
N ARG A 64 6.87 10.87 -2.48
CA ARG A 64 5.78 10.48 -1.58
C ARG A 64 4.40 10.66 -2.21
N HIS A 65 4.22 11.79 -2.87
CA HIS A 65 2.96 12.24 -3.45
C HIS A 65 2.65 11.59 -4.81
N ILE A 66 3.69 11.21 -5.57
CA ILE A 66 3.49 10.59 -6.89
C ILE A 66 2.75 9.26 -6.74
N LEU A 67 3.12 8.42 -5.77
CA LEU A 67 2.41 7.16 -5.55
C LEU A 67 0.93 7.39 -5.17
N GLU A 68 0.64 8.36 -4.31
CA GLU A 68 -0.75 8.70 -3.93
C GLU A 68 -1.57 9.17 -5.14
N ILE A 69 -0.96 9.98 -6.01
CA ILE A 69 -1.56 10.41 -7.28
C ILE A 69 -1.81 9.21 -8.20
N LEU A 70 -0.82 8.33 -8.40
CA LEU A 70 -0.99 7.14 -9.25
C LEU A 70 -2.15 6.25 -8.76
N LEU A 71 -2.28 6.06 -7.44
CA LEU A 71 -3.39 5.32 -6.85
C LEU A 71 -4.74 5.97 -7.16
N LYS A 72 -4.84 7.31 -7.00
CA LYS A 72 -6.07 8.06 -7.30
C LYS A 72 -6.43 7.98 -8.79
N LEU A 73 -5.45 8.17 -9.67
CA LEU A 73 -5.65 8.15 -11.13
C LEU A 73 -6.03 6.76 -11.65
N MET A 74 -5.50 5.69 -11.05
CA MET A 74 -5.91 4.31 -11.37
C MET A 74 -7.42 4.12 -11.15
N GLY A 75 -7.97 4.67 -10.07
CA GLY A 75 -9.39 4.61 -9.77
C GLY A 75 -10.27 5.44 -10.73
N MET A 76 -9.76 6.57 -11.21
CA MET A 76 -10.47 7.42 -12.18
C MET A 76 -10.53 6.81 -13.58
N LYS A 77 -9.59 5.91 -13.92
CA LYS A 77 -9.41 5.25 -15.23
C LYS A 77 -9.03 6.21 -16.37
N ILE A 78 -9.83 7.24 -16.59
CA ILE A 78 -9.59 8.36 -17.50
C ILE A 78 -9.89 9.68 -16.77
N PHE A 79 -9.22 10.76 -17.13
CA PHE A 79 -9.41 12.04 -16.46
C PHE A 79 -8.97 13.23 -17.32
N THR A 80 -9.56 14.40 -17.08
CA THR A 80 -9.10 15.68 -17.64
C THR A 80 -8.15 16.41 -16.68
N ARG A 81 -7.49 17.47 -17.16
CA ARG A 81 -6.68 18.34 -16.30
C ARG A 81 -7.53 19.03 -15.23
N ALA A 82 -8.75 19.43 -15.56
CA ALA A 82 -9.72 19.97 -14.61
C ALA A 82 -10.02 18.97 -13.49
N GLN A 83 -10.33 17.71 -13.81
CA GLN A 83 -10.58 16.67 -12.79
C GLN A 83 -9.32 16.36 -11.96
N TYR A 84 -8.13 16.40 -12.57
CA TYR A 84 -6.88 16.30 -11.82
C TYR A 84 -6.69 17.46 -10.82
N SER A 85 -7.19 18.66 -11.13
CA SER A 85 -7.06 19.83 -10.26
C SER A 85 -7.80 19.67 -8.93
N GLU A 86 -8.90 18.90 -8.91
CA GLU A 86 -9.73 18.63 -7.72
C GLU A 86 -9.08 17.68 -6.71
N ILE A 87 -8.05 16.94 -7.11
CA ILE A 87 -7.33 16.06 -6.19
C ILE A 87 -6.63 16.95 -5.15
N SER A 88 -6.92 16.76 -3.86
CA SER A 88 -6.24 17.49 -2.79
C SER A 88 -4.76 17.14 -2.79
N LYS A 89 -3.88 18.14 -2.94
CA LYS A 89 -2.43 17.92 -3.03
C LYS A 89 -1.70 18.73 -1.95
N SER A 90 -0.56 18.23 -1.46
CA SER A 90 0.31 19.00 -0.56
C SER A 90 0.94 20.17 -1.34
N PHE A 91 1.10 21.33 -0.70
CA PHE A 91 1.42 22.62 -1.31
C PHE A 91 2.79 22.73 -2.01
N THR A 92 3.67 21.71 -1.95
CA THR A 92 5.09 21.87 -2.34
C THR A 92 5.46 21.22 -3.69
N TYR A 93 4.74 20.20 -4.16
CA TYR A 93 5.16 19.39 -5.32
C TYR A 93 4.01 18.95 -6.25
N SER A 94 2.91 19.70 -6.23
CA SER A 94 1.61 19.29 -6.73
C SER A 94 1.22 19.86 -8.08
N ARG A 95 2.21 20.15 -8.93
CA ARG A 95 1.94 20.71 -10.25
C ARG A 95 1.59 19.61 -11.25
N TRP A 96 0.63 19.92 -12.10
CA TRP A 96 0.29 19.15 -13.30
C TRP A 96 1.55 18.71 -14.07
N ASP A 97 2.53 19.61 -14.18
CA ASP A 97 3.79 19.35 -14.89
C ASP A 97 4.60 18.23 -14.25
N SER A 98 4.58 18.08 -12.92
CA SER A 98 5.33 17.01 -12.24
C SER A 98 4.80 15.62 -12.61
N ILE A 99 3.47 15.45 -12.63
CA ILE A 99 2.89 14.16 -13.04
C ILE A 99 2.99 13.96 -14.56
N LEU A 100 2.89 15.02 -15.36
CA LEU A 100 3.07 14.94 -16.80
C LEU A 100 4.50 14.52 -17.17
N ASN A 101 5.50 15.15 -16.56
CA ASN A 101 6.92 14.88 -16.79
C ASN A 101 7.40 13.56 -16.16
N SER A 102 6.63 12.98 -15.25
CA SER A 102 6.97 11.68 -14.64
C SER A 102 6.94 10.50 -15.62
N GLY A 103 6.28 10.68 -16.78
CA GLY A 103 6.16 9.64 -17.80
C GLY A 103 5.23 8.50 -17.42
N TYR A 104 4.25 8.73 -16.53
CA TYR A 104 3.23 7.74 -16.14
C TYR A 104 1.87 7.94 -16.82
N LEU A 105 1.72 8.99 -17.63
CA LEU A 105 0.46 9.33 -18.31
C LEU A 105 0.57 9.12 -19.82
N ASN A 106 -0.55 8.78 -20.45
CA ASN A 106 -0.76 8.85 -21.89
C ASN A 106 -1.95 9.78 -22.17
N ILE A 107 -1.91 10.47 -23.32
CA ILE A 107 -3.07 11.17 -23.88
C ILE A 107 -3.93 10.12 -24.57
N LEU A 108 -5.18 10.00 -24.15
CA LEU A 108 -6.18 9.13 -24.77
C LEU A 108 -6.93 9.85 -25.89
N MET A 109 -7.25 11.13 -25.67
CA MET A 109 -7.89 12.00 -26.64
C MET A 109 -7.25 13.37 -26.57
N ASP A 110 -6.71 13.82 -27.70
CA ASP A 110 -6.17 15.17 -27.81
C ASP A 110 -7.28 16.17 -28.13
N HIS A 111 -7.06 17.41 -27.74
CA HIS A 111 -8.00 18.51 -27.92
C HIS A 111 -7.24 19.83 -28.03
N TYR A 112 -7.81 20.78 -28.79
CA TYR A 112 -7.24 22.13 -28.94
C TYR A 112 -7.19 22.84 -27.58
N ASN A 113 -8.28 22.77 -26.83
CA ASN A 113 -8.31 23.19 -25.43
C ASN A 113 -7.63 22.12 -24.55
N VAL A 114 -6.50 22.49 -23.94
CA VAL A 114 -5.70 21.61 -23.08
C VAL A 114 -6.50 21.09 -21.87
N GLU A 115 -7.46 21.87 -21.37
CA GLU A 115 -8.29 21.46 -20.23
C GLU A 115 -9.26 20.32 -20.56
N GLU A 116 -9.57 20.13 -21.85
CA GLU A 116 -10.49 19.10 -22.37
C GLU A 116 -9.75 17.85 -22.87
N ARG A 117 -8.41 17.85 -22.86
CA ARG A 117 -7.62 16.66 -23.16
C ARG A 117 -7.90 15.55 -22.14
N ILE A 118 -8.06 14.34 -22.64
CA ILE A 118 -8.31 13.16 -21.80
C ILE A 118 -7.01 12.39 -21.63
N TYR A 119 -6.68 12.11 -20.38
CA TYR A 119 -5.49 11.41 -19.95
C TYR A 119 -5.86 10.07 -19.30
N THR A 120 -4.93 9.13 -19.34
CA THR A 120 -4.98 7.86 -18.61
C THR A 120 -3.59 7.53 -18.07
N LEU A 121 -3.52 6.72 -17.02
CA LEU A 121 -2.27 6.04 -16.69
C LEU A 121 -1.83 5.15 -17.87
N ASN A 122 -0.54 5.22 -18.21
CA ASN A 122 0.09 4.34 -19.18
C ASN A 122 0.43 2.97 -18.54
N PRO A 123 0.89 1.97 -19.33
CA PRO A 123 1.21 0.64 -18.78
C PRO A 123 2.22 0.67 -17.62
N LYS A 124 3.21 1.56 -17.65
CA LYS A 124 4.20 1.71 -16.57
C LYS A 124 3.55 2.15 -15.27
N GLY A 125 2.73 3.22 -15.31
CA GLY A 125 2.00 3.72 -14.15
C GLY A 125 1.01 2.70 -13.59
N ARG A 126 0.25 2.02 -14.47
CA ARG A 126 -0.68 0.95 -14.07
C ARG A 126 0.03 -0.21 -13.40
N ASN A 127 1.15 -0.67 -13.96
CA ASN A 127 1.92 -1.78 -13.41
C ASN A 127 2.49 -1.48 -12.01
N ILE A 128 2.91 -0.24 -11.75
CA ILE A 128 3.34 0.17 -10.40
C ILE A 128 2.20 0.00 -9.39
N VAL A 129 1.00 0.47 -9.72
CA VAL A 129 -0.18 0.37 -8.85
C VAL A 129 -0.62 -1.09 -8.66
N ILE A 130 -0.62 -1.88 -9.73
CA ILE A 130 -0.95 -3.32 -9.66
C ILE A 130 0.04 -4.06 -8.76
N LYS A 131 1.35 -3.83 -8.93
CA LYS A 131 2.38 -4.43 -8.07
C LYS A 131 2.22 -3.99 -6.62
N PHE A 132 1.92 -2.72 -6.38
CA PHE A 132 1.64 -2.21 -5.04
C PHE A 132 0.48 -2.97 -4.37
N TYR A 133 -0.64 -3.20 -5.08
CA TYR A 133 -1.75 -4.00 -4.56
C TYR A 133 -1.39 -5.47 -4.34
N LYS A 134 -0.69 -6.11 -5.28
CA LYS A 134 -0.25 -7.51 -5.13
C LYS A 134 0.70 -7.72 -3.96
N TYR A 135 1.59 -6.76 -3.69
CA TYR A 135 2.42 -6.80 -2.49
C TYR A 135 1.59 -6.58 -1.22
N LEU A 136 0.58 -5.69 -1.24
CA LEU A 136 -0.30 -5.43 -0.08
C LEU A 136 -1.16 -6.65 0.27
N SER A 137 -1.75 -7.29 -0.74
CA SER A 137 -2.54 -8.51 -0.55
C SER A 137 -1.68 -9.71 -0.20
N GLY A 138 -0.38 -9.68 -0.55
CA GLY A 138 0.55 -10.79 -0.37
C GLY A 138 0.54 -11.79 -1.53
N GLU A 139 -0.29 -11.57 -2.57
CA GLU A 139 -0.30 -12.36 -3.81
C GLU A 139 1.07 -12.44 -4.47
N GLU A 140 1.88 -11.38 -4.33
CA GLU A 140 3.27 -11.37 -4.76
C GLU A 140 4.19 -11.14 -3.57
N LYS A 141 5.30 -11.89 -3.54
CA LYS A 141 6.34 -11.75 -2.52
C LYS A 141 7.27 -10.60 -2.86
N ILE A 142 7.68 -9.84 -1.86
CA ILE A 142 8.56 -8.70 -2.06
C ILE A 142 10.00 -9.24 -2.18
N PRO A 143 10.77 -8.87 -3.22
CA PRO A 143 12.15 -9.33 -3.37
C PRO A 143 13.02 -9.01 -2.16
N GLU A 144 13.87 -9.96 -1.77
CA GLU A 144 14.77 -9.83 -0.61
C GLU A 144 16.22 -9.49 -0.99
N ASP A 145 16.55 -9.63 -2.27
CA ASP A 145 17.89 -9.42 -2.81
C ASP A 145 18.16 -7.94 -3.17
N SER A 146 19.43 -7.56 -3.20
CA SER A 146 19.84 -6.17 -3.50
C SER A 146 19.70 -5.77 -4.97
N VAL A 147 19.47 -6.71 -5.88
CA VAL A 147 19.29 -6.43 -7.31
C VAL A 147 17.88 -5.87 -7.54
N HIS A 148 16.87 -6.44 -6.90
CA HIS A 148 15.47 -6.06 -7.09
C HIS A 148 14.87 -5.27 -5.92
N ASN A 149 15.58 -5.20 -4.79
CA ASN A 149 15.19 -4.43 -3.62
C ASN A 149 16.31 -3.47 -3.16
N PRO A 150 16.19 -2.16 -3.45
CA PRO A 150 17.16 -1.17 -3.00
C PRO A 150 17.35 -1.14 -1.48
N MET A 151 16.37 -1.57 -0.68
CA MET A 151 16.49 -1.63 0.78
C MET A 151 17.41 -2.75 1.26
N ALA A 152 17.71 -3.75 0.42
CA ALA A 152 18.63 -4.84 0.73
C ALA A 152 20.10 -4.51 0.38
N ASN A 153 20.35 -3.39 -0.32
CA ASN A 153 21.69 -3.00 -0.72
C ASN A 153 22.51 -2.47 0.45
N LYS A 154 23.39 -3.30 1.03
CA LYS A 154 24.22 -2.96 2.19
C LYS A 154 25.05 -1.68 2.04
N LYS A 155 25.38 -1.24 0.82
CA LYS A 155 26.17 -0.02 0.58
C LYS A 155 25.33 1.26 0.72
N THR A 156 24.04 1.20 0.40
CA THR A 156 23.13 2.36 0.39
C THR A 156 21.99 2.25 1.42
N GLN A 157 21.93 1.12 2.13
CA GLN A 157 20.91 0.80 3.11
C GLN A 157 20.94 1.76 4.30
N LYS A 158 19.80 2.39 4.58
CA LYS A 158 19.62 3.22 5.78
C LYS A 158 19.22 2.36 6.98
N PRO A 159 19.42 2.81 8.24
CA PRO A 159 19.05 2.02 9.42
C PRO A 159 17.59 1.56 9.45
N PHE A 160 16.66 2.40 8.97
CA PHE A 160 15.24 2.03 8.88
C PHE A 160 14.94 1.03 7.75
N ASP A 161 15.77 0.98 6.70
CA ASP A 161 15.63 0.01 5.62
C ASP A 161 15.88 -1.41 6.15
N LYS A 162 16.85 -1.57 7.06
CA LYS A 162 17.12 -2.86 7.71
C LYS A 162 15.89 -3.40 8.45
N LYS A 163 15.24 -2.57 9.27
CA LYS A 163 14.00 -2.97 9.98
C LYS A 163 12.87 -3.31 9.02
N LYS A 164 12.75 -2.57 7.90
CA LYS A 164 11.76 -2.88 6.85
C LYS A 164 12.08 -4.19 6.12
N MET A 165 13.36 -4.50 5.88
CA MET A 165 13.78 -5.78 5.32
C MET A 165 13.46 -6.95 6.26
N ASP A 166 13.65 -6.78 7.56
CA ASP A 166 13.26 -7.79 8.54
C ASP A 166 11.74 -8.01 8.55
N ALA A 167 10.95 -6.94 8.40
CA ALA A 167 9.51 -7.04 8.21
C ALA A 167 9.14 -7.74 6.89
N ILE A 168 9.79 -7.43 5.78
CA ILE A 168 9.58 -8.09 4.48
C ILE A 168 9.80 -9.60 4.60
N LYS A 169 10.87 -10.03 5.26
CA LYS A 169 11.16 -11.46 5.48
C LYS A 169 10.02 -12.16 6.22
N LYS A 170 9.51 -11.54 7.28
CA LYS A 170 8.37 -12.06 8.02
C LYS A 170 7.12 -12.13 7.14
N LEU A 171 6.81 -11.06 6.40
CA LEU A 171 5.66 -11.01 5.50
C LEU A 171 5.72 -12.06 4.38
N ASN A 172 6.91 -12.29 3.83
CA ASN A 172 7.10 -13.29 2.79
C ASN A 172 6.87 -14.72 3.30
N GLN A 173 7.06 -14.97 4.60
CA GLN A 173 6.80 -16.27 5.23
C GLN A 173 5.32 -16.51 5.55
N LEU A 174 4.47 -15.48 5.53
CA LEU A 174 3.05 -15.63 5.81
C LEU A 174 2.31 -16.25 4.63
N ASP A 175 1.36 -17.13 4.93
CA ASP A 175 0.41 -17.64 3.96
C ASP A 175 -0.60 -16.54 3.57
N VAL A 176 -0.92 -16.48 2.28
CA VAL A 176 -1.86 -15.49 1.77
C VAL A 176 -3.28 -15.98 2.06
N SER A 177 -4.01 -15.27 2.92
CA SER A 177 -5.43 -15.54 3.16
C SER A 177 -6.21 -15.49 1.85
N GLU A 178 -7.03 -16.52 1.57
CA GLU A 178 -7.91 -16.58 0.40
C GLU A 178 -8.80 -15.33 0.27
N HIS A 179 -9.25 -14.79 1.40
CA HIS A 179 -10.05 -13.56 1.43
C HIS A 179 -9.28 -12.33 0.93
N LYS A 180 -7.97 -12.23 1.21
CA LYS A 180 -7.12 -11.11 0.74
C LYS A 180 -6.90 -11.17 -0.78
N LYS A 181 -6.93 -12.37 -1.38
CA LYS A 181 -6.84 -12.56 -2.84
C LYS A 181 -8.11 -12.10 -3.57
N SER A 182 -9.29 -12.37 -2.99
CA SER A 182 -10.58 -12.05 -3.61
C SER A 182 -10.91 -10.55 -3.69
N LEU A 183 -10.17 -9.68 -3.01
CA LEU A 183 -10.41 -8.22 -3.07
C LEU A 183 -10.01 -7.60 -4.42
N PHE A 184 -9.26 -8.33 -5.27
CA PHE A 184 -8.71 -7.84 -6.53
C PHE A 184 -9.01 -8.73 -7.74
N THR A 185 -9.76 -9.82 -7.56
CA THR A 185 -10.23 -10.72 -8.63
C THR A 185 -11.71 -10.48 -8.91
#